data_AF-A0A7W9PEV4-F1
#
_entry.id   AF-A0A7W9PEV4-F1
#
_cell.length_a   1.000
_cell.length_b   1.000
_cell.length_c   1.000
_cell.angle_alpha   90.00
_cell.angle_beta   90.00
_cell.angle_gamma   90.00
#
_symmetry.space_group_name_H-M   'P 1'
#
loop_
_entity.id
_entity.type
_entity.pdbx_description
1 polymer ?
#
loop_
_entity_poly.entity_id
_entity_poly.type
_entity_poly.pdbx_seq_one_letter_code
_entity_poly.pdbx_strand_id
1 'polypeptide(L)'
;MRLSVLDHGHRRRAKLFLGFTAATSRVDSPDIVKMLLYRPGLLTRPLLDLTADAMRGPSYWTAGEREYLAMSTAQLHRCPFCVDSHAELTRIAGQGEIDPDDSASARPELRAVREFLDLISRTPDEADATGVAEVPEHAVREALRVNLVWNIVNRLANAFGFVLREGQLHSGTRALHRFGYRFPRFLLADGPAVDHGDDAANLSYSVLEAPATTDPALRAAAATGDTLPEPVQAYAASVRNASYRITDVDIEKLTAAGYSEDQIFEITVAAAVGAALRSYDAGLNALEHKATR
;
A
#
# COMPACT_ATOMS: atom_id res chain seq x y z
N MET A 1 10.33 -12.74 -6.49
CA MET A 1 9.15 -12.60 -5.61
C MET A 1 8.39 -13.92 -5.62
N ARG A 2 7.44 -14.12 -4.69
CA ARG A 2 6.68 -15.38 -4.60
C ARG A 2 5.84 -15.70 -5.84
N LEU A 3 5.43 -14.66 -6.58
CA LEU A 3 4.86 -14.80 -7.91
C LEU A 3 5.94 -14.52 -8.95
N SER A 4 6.28 -15.52 -9.76
CA SER A 4 7.29 -15.42 -10.82
C SER A 4 6.89 -14.40 -11.91
N VAL A 5 5.60 -14.20 -12.12
CA VAL A 5 5.00 -13.26 -13.07
C VAL A 5 5.33 -11.81 -12.70
N LEU A 6 5.59 -11.52 -11.42
CA LEU A 6 6.05 -10.22 -10.97
C LEU A 6 7.52 -9.96 -11.32
N ASP A 7 8.30 -10.97 -11.68
CA ASP A 7 9.67 -10.79 -12.18
C ASP A 7 9.76 -10.87 -13.72
N HIS A 8 8.83 -11.60 -14.36
CA HIS A 8 8.97 -11.99 -15.77
C HIS A 8 7.76 -11.69 -16.66
N GLY A 9 6.59 -11.47 -16.07
CA GLY A 9 5.31 -11.26 -16.77
C GLY A 9 5.06 -9.85 -17.30
N HIS A 10 6.06 -8.96 -17.25
CA HIS A 10 5.87 -7.58 -17.66
C HIS A 10 5.67 -7.39 -19.17
N ARG A 11 4.92 -6.36 -19.53
CA ARG A 11 4.77 -5.88 -20.92
C ARG A 11 6.10 -5.37 -21.47
N ARG A 12 6.27 -5.40 -22.80
CA ARG A 12 7.53 -5.06 -23.48
C ARG A 12 8.15 -3.73 -23.03
N ARG A 13 7.34 -2.66 -22.95
CA ARG A 13 7.82 -1.34 -22.52
C ARG A 13 8.30 -1.31 -21.07
N ALA A 14 7.67 -2.08 -20.18
CA ALA A 14 8.10 -2.21 -18.79
C ALA A 14 9.40 -3.01 -18.70
N LYS A 15 9.53 -4.11 -19.46
CA LYS A 15 10.79 -4.88 -19.56
C LYS A 15 11.96 -4.01 -20.02
N LEU A 16 11.76 -3.20 -21.06
CA LEU A 16 12.77 -2.27 -21.57
C LEU A 16 13.16 -1.24 -20.51
N PHE A 17 12.19 -0.67 -19.80
CA PHE A 17 12.45 0.28 -18.72
C PHE A 17 13.24 -0.34 -17.57
N LEU A 18 12.78 -1.48 -17.04
CA LEU A 18 13.45 -2.19 -15.93
C LEU A 18 14.89 -2.59 -16.29
N GLY A 19 15.11 -3.08 -17.52
CA GLY A 19 16.44 -3.42 -18.00
C GLY A 19 17.36 -2.20 -18.13
N PHE A 20 16.83 -1.10 -18.67
CA PHE A 20 17.59 0.14 -18.82
C PHE A 20 17.97 0.77 -17.47
N THR A 21 17.02 0.86 -16.54
CA THR A 21 17.26 1.46 -15.22
C THR A 21 18.24 0.61 -14.42
N ALA A 22 18.09 -0.72 -14.43
CA ALA A 22 19.00 -1.63 -13.74
C ALA A 22 20.43 -1.56 -14.32
N ALA A 23 20.58 -1.48 -15.65
CA ALA A 23 21.89 -1.33 -16.28
C ALA A 23 22.56 0.00 -15.93
N THR A 24 21.78 1.09 -15.85
CA THR A 24 22.30 2.44 -15.56
C THR A 24 22.67 2.60 -14.08
N SER A 25 21.84 2.09 -13.17
CA SER A 25 22.09 2.16 -11.72
C SER A 25 23.08 1.11 -11.23
N ARG A 26 23.28 0.02 -12.00
CA ARG A 26 23.98 -1.22 -11.58
C ARG A 26 23.35 -1.88 -10.36
N VAL A 27 22.07 -1.64 -10.12
CA VAL A 27 21.30 -2.21 -9.02
C VAL A 27 20.04 -2.85 -9.64
N ASP A 28 19.67 -4.06 -9.21
CA ASP A 28 18.43 -4.69 -9.68
C ASP A 28 17.22 -3.80 -9.39
N SER A 29 16.18 -3.90 -10.22
CA SER A 29 14.95 -3.15 -10.00
C SER A 29 14.30 -3.56 -8.67
N PRO A 30 13.93 -2.61 -7.80
CA PRO A 30 13.24 -2.92 -6.56
C PRO A 30 11.93 -3.68 -6.80
N ASP A 31 11.59 -4.60 -5.90
CA ASP A 31 10.40 -5.45 -6.04
C ASP A 31 9.11 -4.62 -6.13
N ILE A 32 9.03 -3.50 -5.41
CA ILE A 32 7.91 -2.53 -5.54
C ILE A 32 7.78 -1.97 -6.95
N VAL A 33 8.90 -1.65 -7.63
CA VAL A 33 8.87 -1.11 -9.00
C VAL A 33 8.36 -2.19 -9.97
N LYS A 34 8.81 -3.43 -9.81
CA LYS A 34 8.34 -4.56 -10.62
C LYS A 34 6.84 -4.78 -10.43
N MET A 35 6.36 -4.82 -9.19
CA MET A 35 4.92 -4.94 -8.88
C MET A 35 4.09 -3.81 -9.51
N LEU A 36 4.53 -2.55 -9.36
CA LEU A 36 3.83 -1.40 -9.94
C LEU A 36 3.81 -1.42 -11.48
N LEU A 37 4.71 -2.14 -12.15
CA LEU A 37 4.74 -2.18 -13.62
C LEU A 37 4.05 -3.40 -14.23
N TYR A 38 3.61 -4.36 -13.40
CA TYR A 38 3.02 -5.61 -13.87
C TYR A 38 1.62 -5.41 -14.48
N ARG A 39 0.64 -4.93 -13.71
CA ARG A 39 -0.74 -4.64 -14.17
C ARG A 39 -1.22 -3.26 -13.73
N PRO A 40 -0.67 -2.19 -14.31
CA PRO A 40 -0.88 -0.85 -13.76
C PRO A 40 -2.29 -0.29 -13.97
N GLY A 41 -3.09 -0.87 -14.86
CA GLY A 41 -4.49 -0.50 -15.03
C GLY A 41 -5.39 -0.97 -13.89
N LEU A 42 -5.02 -2.06 -13.21
CA LEU A 42 -5.77 -2.64 -12.10
C LEU A 42 -5.41 -1.99 -10.75
N LEU A 43 -4.13 -1.68 -10.52
CA LEU A 43 -3.64 -1.24 -9.21
C LEU A 43 -2.90 0.10 -9.29
N THR A 44 -1.91 0.16 -10.17
CA THR A 44 -0.84 1.16 -10.03
C THR A 44 -1.29 2.58 -10.30
N ARG A 45 -2.09 2.82 -11.33
CA ARG A 45 -2.56 4.17 -11.64
C ARG A 45 -3.32 4.79 -10.45
N PRO A 46 -4.44 4.20 -9.97
CA PRO A 46 -5.16 4.80 -8.85
C PRO A 46 -4.34 4.80 -7.57
N LEU A 47 -3.52 3.78 -7.32
CA LEU A 47 -2.64 3.76 -6.14
C LEU A 47 -1.61 4.89 -6.17
N LEU A 48 -0.98 5.17 -7.31
CA LEU A 48 0.04 6.22 -7.41
C LEU A 48 -0.55 7.63 -7.41
N ASP A 49 -1.75 7.82 -7.97
CA ASP A 49 -2.46 9.10 -7.88
C ASP A 49 -2.75 9.42 -6.40
N LEU A 50 -3.31 8.45 -5.65
CA LEU A 50 -3.50 8.54 -4.20
C LEU A 50 -2.17 8.77 -3.45
N THR A 51 -1.11 8.01 -3.79
CA THR A 51 0.18 8.06 -3.08
C THR A 51 0.87 9.41 -3.28
N ALA A 52 0.88 9.93 -4.51
CA ALA A 52 1.56 11.18 -4.82
C ALA A 52 0.92 12.36 -4.08
N ASP A 53 -0.42 12.40 -4.01
CA ASP A 53 -1.13 13.42 -3.23
C ASP A 53 -0.89 13.24 -1.72
N ALA A 54 -1.11 12.03 -1.20
CA ALA A 54 -0.96 11.74 0.22
C ALA A 54 0.45 12.06 0.73
N MET A 55 1.50 11.73 -0.03
CA MET A 55 2.90 11.85 0.43
C MET A 55 3.59 13.15 0.03
N ARG A 56 3.12 13.86 -1.01
CA ARG A 56 3.80 15.06 -1.54
C ARG A 56 2.88 16.25 -1.82
N GLY A 57 1.56 16.08 -1.73
CA GLY A 57 0.60 17.17 -1.78
C GLY A 57 0.73 18.12 -0.58
N PRO A 58 0.08 19.30 -0.65
CA PRO A 58 -0.08 20.19 0.50
C PRO A 58 -0.70 19.43 1.68
N SER A 59 -0.16 19.61 2.88
CA SER A 59 -0.63 18.88 4.07
C SER A 59 -0.24 19.63 5.34
N TYR A 60 -1.01 19.41 6.40
CA TYR A 60 -0.65 19.75 7.78
C TYR A 60 0.63 19.03 8.23
N TRP A 61 0.89 17.83 7.71
CA TRP A 61 2.04 17.00 8.05
C TRP A 61 3.23 17.32 7.14
N THR A 62 4.42 17.40 7.73
CA THR A 62 5.65 17.52 6.93
C THR A 62 5.85 16.28 6.06
N ALA A 63 6.74 16.38 5.06
CA ALA A 63 7.12 15.20 4.30
C ALA A 63 7.75 14.12 5.22
N GLY A 64 8.62 14.51 6.16
CA GLY A 64 9.21 13.61 7.15
C GLY A 64 8.17 12.94 8.05
N GLU A 65 7.18 13.69 8.54
CA GLU A 65 6.10 13.15 9.37
C GLU A 65 5.24 12.12 8.61
N ARG A 66 4.95 12.35 7.33
CA ARG A 66 4.21 11.40 6.50
C ARG A 66 4.99 10.11 6.25
N GLU A 67 6.30 10.21 6.03
CA GLU A 67 7.18 9.03 5.92
C GLU A 67 7.28 8.28 7.27
N TYR A 68 7.26 9.01 8.40
CA TYR A 68 7.22 8.39 9.73
C TYR A 68 5.90 7.64 10.00
N LEU A 69 4.76 8.19 9.56
CA LEU A 69 3.47 7.49 9.61
C LEU A 69 3.50 6.23 8.73
N ALA A 70 4.06 6.32 7.52
CA ALA A 70 4.26 5.18 6.63
C ALA A 70 5.11 4.06 7.27
N MET A 71 6.21 4.45 7.93
CA MET A 71 7.07 3.55 8.69
C MET A 71 6.31 2.90 9.85
N SER A 72 5.52 3.67 10.60
CA SER A 72 4.72 3.17 11.73
C SER A 72 3.69 2.13 11.28
N THR A 73 2.96 2.40 10.19
CA THR A 73 2.06 1.43 9.55
C THR A 73 2.82 0.17 9.10
N ALA A 74 4.04 0.31 8.58
CA ALA A 74 4.88 -0.82 8.21
C ALA A 74 5.33 -1.67 9.39
N GLN A 75 5.63 -1.05 10.53
CA GLN A 75 5.94 -1.75 11.78
C GLN A 75 4.74 -2.56 12.28
N LEU A 76 3.53 -1.98 12.23
CA LEU A 76 2.29 -2.67 12.55
C LEU A 76 2.09 -3.93 11.70
N HIS A 77 2.31 -3.82 10.39
CA HIS A 77 2.19 -4.93 9.44
C HIS A 77 3.41 -5.86 9.39
N ARG A 78 4.46 -5.57 10.16
CA ARG A 78 5.73 -6.33 10.19
C ARG A 78 6.37 -6.46 8.81
N CYS A 79 6.40 -5.37 8.05
CA CYS A 79 6.96 -5.32 6.70
C CYS A 79 8.38 -4.71 6.70
N PRO A 80 9.46 -5.53 6.77
CA PRO A 80 10.83 -5.02 6.89
C PRO A 80 11.25 -4.15 5.70
N PHE A 81 10.86 -4.53 4.47
CA PHE A 81 11.13 -3.73 3.27
C PHE A 81 10.64 -2.28 3.43
N CYS A 82 9.42 -2.10 3.93
CA CYS A 82 8.82 -0.79 4.13
C CYS A 82 9.38 -0.09 5.37
N VAL A 83 9.62 -0.80 6.47
CA VAL A 83 10.23 -0.21 7.68
C VAL A 83 11.57 0.45 7.35
N ASP A 84 12.47 -0.29 6.70
CA ASP A 84 13.82 0.22 6.37
C ASP A 84 13.75 1.36 5.35
N SER A 85 12.91 1.22 4.32
CA SER A 85 12.76 2.24 3.27
C SER A 85 12.18 3.54 3.81
N HIS A 86 11.16 3.47 4.67
CA HIS A 86 10.52 4.66 5.22
C HIS A 86 11.31 5.30 6.35
N ALA A 87 12.04 4.52 7.17
CA ALA A 87 12.99 5.10 8.13
C ALA A 87 14.02 5.97 7.40
N GLU A 88 14.59 5.49 6.30
CA GLU A 88 15.51 6.28 5.48
C GLU A 88 14.84 7.49 4.81
N LEU A 89 13.61 7.32 4.30
CA LEU A 89 12.85 8.45 3.74
C LEU A 89 12.49 9.51 4.77
N THR A 90 12.20 9.14 6.02
CA THR A 90 12.01 10.08 7.13
C THR A 90 13.26 10.93 7.32
N ARG A 91 14.46 10.32 7.31
CA ARG A 91 15.73 11.05 7.42
C ARG A 91 16.00 11.99 6.24
N ILE A 92 15.67 11.55 5.01
CA ILE A 92 15.94 12.35 3.78
C ILE A 92 14.90 13.46 3.59
N ALA A 93 13.64 13.18 3.88
CA ALA A 93 12.53 14.11 3.62
C ALA A 93 12.30 15.09 4.79
N GLY A 94 12.70 14.71 6.00
CA GLY A 94 12.70 15.58 7.16
C GLY A 94 13.86 16.58 7.14
N GLN A 95 13.73 17.60 7.98
CA GLN A 95 14.73 18.60 8.33
C GLN A 95 15.27 18.39 9.76
N GLY A 96 15.06 17.19 10.32
CA GLY A 96 15.44 16.82 11.70
C GLY A 96 14.32 17.01 12.74
N GLU A 97 13.09 17.29 12.30
CA GLU A 97 11.91 17.45 13.16
C GLU A 97 11.37 16.12 13.71
N ILE A 98 11.72 15.00 13.07
CA ILE A 98 11.30 13.66 13.46
C ILE A 98 12.46 12.69 13.25
N ASP A 99 12.75 11.89 14.28
CA ASP A 99 13.72 10.81 14.24
C ASP A 99 12.97 9.47 14.09
N PRO A 100 13.20 8.70 13.01
CA PRO A 100 12.56 7.39 12.85
C PRO A 100 12.93 6.38 13.95
N ASP A 101 14.07 6.57 14.63
CA ASP A 101 14.57 5.66 15.65
C ASP A 101 14.14 6.08 17.07
N ASP A 102 13.59 7.29 17.25
CA ASP A 102 13.08 7.81 18.52
C ASP A 102 11.62 8.28 18.39
N SER A 103 10.68 7.45 18.85
CA SER A 103 9.25 7.79 18.82
C SER A 103 8.86 8.96 19.73
N ALA A 104 9.71 9.36 20.68
CA ALA A 104 9.49 10.53 21.53
C ALA A 104 9.71 11.85 20.78
N SER A 105 10.48 11.83 19.69
CA SER A 105 10.72 12.99 18.82
C SER A 105 9.44 13.49 18.13
N ALA A 106 8.45 12.63 17.92
CA ALA A 106 7.16 12.97 17.32
C ALA A 106 6.38 13.97 18.17
N ARG A 107 5.90 15.08 17.61
CA ARG A 107 5.04 16.04 18.33
C ARG A 107 3.71 15.42 18.79
N PRO A 108 3.00 16.01 19.79
CA PRO A 108 1.79 15.44 20.36
C PRO A 108 0.72 15.04 19.34
N GLU A 109 0.47 15.88 18.33
CA GLU A 109 -0.52 15.63 17.28
C GLU A 109 -0.16 14.42 16.42
N LEU A 110 1.13 14.25 16.10
CA LEU A 110 1.61 13.13 15.32
C LEU A 110 1.51 11.81 16.10
N ARG A 111 1.78 11.84 17.41
CA ARG A 111 1.60 10.67 18.29
C ARG A 111 0.13 10.28 18.38
N ALA A 112 -0.75 11.25 18.60
CA ALA A 112 -2.19 11.04 18.66
C ALA A 112 -2.74 10.42 17.37
N VAL A 113 -2.36 10.98 16.21
CA VAL A 113 -2.84 10.43 14.93
C VAL A 113 -2.25 9.04 14.64
N ARG A 114 -0.98 8.78 14.98
CA ARG A 114 -0.37 7.44 14.85
C ARG A 114 -1.14 6.40 15.68
N GLU A 115 -1.45 6.71 16.94
CA GLU A 115 -2.22 5.82 17.82
C GLU A 115 -3.63 5.55 17.29
N PHE A 116 -4.28 6.58 16.75
CA PHE A 116 -5.57 6.42 16.07
C PHE A 116 -5.47 5.53 14.81
N LEU A 117 -4.45 5.73 13.96
CA LEU A 117 -4.21 4.90 12.79
C LEU A 117 -3.94 3.43 13.16
N ASP A 118 -3.21 3.19 14.24
CA ASP A 118 -2.98 1.85 14.79
C ASP A 118 -4.27 1.20 15.28
N LEU A 119 -5.12 1.93 16.00
CA LEU A 119 -6.43 1.46 16.47
C LEU A 119 -7.31 1.02 15.30
N ILE A 120 -7.56 1.90 14.34
CA ILE A 120 -8.45 1.60 13.20
C ILE A 120 -7.88 0.53 12.27
N SER A 121 -6.56 0.30 12.30
CA SER A 121 -5.91 -0.75 11.50
C SER A 121 -5.98 -2.13 12.17
N ARG A 122 -6.15 -2.19 13.50
CA ARG A 122 -6.25 -3.44 14.27
C ARG A 122 -7.70 -3.84 14.55
N THR A 123 -8.52 -2.87 14.93
CA THR A 123 -9.89 -3.05 15.42
C THR A 123 -10.80 -1.97 14.82
N PRO A 124 -11.05 -2.00 13.49
CA PRO A 124 -11.85 -0.97 12.81
C PRO A 124 -13.27 -0.86 13.36
N ASP A 125 -13.86 -1.94 13.86
CA ASP A 125 -15.22 -1.94 14.42
C ASP A 125 -15.31 -1.21 15.79
N GLU A 126 -14.17 -0.97 16.44
CA GLU A 126 -14.05 -0.27 17.73
C GLU A 126 -13.54 1.17 17.56
N ALA A 127 -13.45 1.67 16.33
CA ALA A 127 -12.87 2.98 16.04
C ALA A 127 -13.64 4.12 16.72
N ASP A 128 -12.92 4.92 17.50
CA ASP A 128 -13.39 6.21 18.02
C ASP A 128 -12.35 7.30 17.75
N ALA A 129 -12.82 8.54 17.59
CA ALA A 129 -11.97 9.70 17.30
C ALA A 129 -11.60 10.51 18.56
N THR A 130 -11.80 9.97 19.77
CA THR A 130 -11.54 10.71 21.01
C THR A 130 -10.06 10.98 21.21
N GLY A 131 -9.18 10.04 20.84
CA GLY A 131 -7.72 10.23 20.93
C GLY A 131 -7.15 11.32 20.02
N VAL A 132 -7.89 11.72 18.97
CA VAL A 132 -7.50 12.77 18.02
C VAL A 132 -8.42 14.00 18.14
N ALA A 133 -9.03 14.21 19.31
CA ALA A 133 -9.98 15.31 19.53
C ALA A 133 -9.38 16.70 19.22
N GLU A 134 -8.12 16.90 19.63
CA GLU A 134 -7.36 18.15 19.51
C GLU A 134 -6.60 18.30 18.18
N VAL A 135 -6.58 17.25 17.34
CA VAL A 135 -5.95 17.30 16.03
C VAL A 135 -6.97 17.89 15.03
N PRO A 136 -6.58 18.88 14.18
CA PRO A 136 -7.47 19.40 13.16
C PRO A 136 -8.02 18.28 12.27
N GLU A 137 -9.34 18.27 12.03
CA GLU A 137 -9.99 17.16 11.32
C GLU A 137 -9.38 16.90 9.93
N HIS A 138 -9.06 17.96 9.18
CA HIS A 138 -8.40 17.82 7.87
C HIS A 138 -7.05 17.11 7.98
N ALA A 139 -6.27 17.37 9.04
CA ALA A 139 -5.01 16.69 9.28
C ALA A 139 -5.21 15.18 9.57
N VAL A 140 -6.27 14.82 10.30
CA VAL A 140 -6.62 13.40 10.50
C VAL A 140 -7.00 12.74 9.18
N ARG A 141 -7.79 13.40 8.33
CA ARG A 141 -8.17 12.91 6.99
C ARG A 141 -6.95 12.72 6.07
N GLU A 142 -5.99 13.64 6.11
CA GLU A 142 -4.72 13.51 5.39
C GLU A 142 -3.91 12.29 5.88
N ALA A 143 -3.83 12.08 7.19
CA ALA A 143 -3.15 10.92 7.77
C ALA A 143 -3.85 9.59 7.43
N LEU A 144 -5.19 9.58 7.36
CA LEU A 144 -5.97 8.42 6.90
C LEU A 144 -5.60 8.00 5.48
N ARG A 145 -5.36 8.96 4.57
CA ARG A 145 -4.90 8.66 3.19
C ARG A 145 -3.49 8.07 3.17
N VAL A 146 -2.58 8.58 4.00
CA VAL A 146 -1.25 7.99 4.18
C VAL A 146 -1.38 6.54 4.67
N ASN A 147 -2.21 6.30 5.68
CA ASN A 147 -2.46 4.96 6.19
C ASN A 147 -3.05 4.05 5.09
N LEU A 148 -4.06 4.49 4.35
CA LEU A 148 -4.68 3.72 3.26
C LEU A 148 -3.62 3.19 2.28
N VAL A 149 -2.71 4.05 1.81
CA VAL A 149 -1.63 3.66 0.89
C VAL A 149 -0.73 2.59 1.51
N TRP A 150 -0.21 2.83 2.71
CA TRP A 150 0.83 1.96 3.28
C TRP A 150 0.24 0.67 3.84
N ASN A 151 -1.00 0.69 4.32
CA ASN A 151 -1.75 -0.48 4.73
C ASN A 151 -1.95 -1.47 3.56
N ILE A 152 -2.12 -0.96 2.32
CA ILE A 152 -2.12 -1.76 1.08
C ILE A 152 -0.70 -2.26 0.76
N VAL A 153 0.26 -1.35 0.61
CA VAL A 153 1.61 -1.68 0.15
C VAL A 153 2.31 -2.65 1.09
N ASN A 154 2.15 -2.51 2.41
CA ASN A 154 2.77 -3.42 3.37
C ASN A 154 2.23 -4.85 3.24
N ARG A 155 0.91 -5.01 3.03
CA ARG A 155 0.31 -6.34 2.81
C ARG A 155 0.80 -6.98 1.52
N LEU A 156 0.89 -6.20 0.45
CA LEU A 156 1.40 -6.68 -0.84
C LEU A 156 2.87 -7.05 -0.76
N ALA A 157 3.69 -6.20 -0.14
CA ALA A 157 5.11 -6.45 0.06
C ALA A 157 5.33 -7.75 0.86
N ASN A 158 4.59 -7.93 1.95
CA ASN A 158 4.63 -9.16 2.73
C ASN A 158 4.16 -10.38 1.94
N ALA A 159 3.02 -10.30 1.24
CA ALA A 159 2.44 -11.42 0.50
C ALA A 159 3.33 -11.86 -0.67
N PHE A 160 3.86 -10.90 -1.43
CA PHE A 160 4.73 -11.18 -2.57
C PHE A 160 6.21 -11.41 -2.20
N GLY A 161 6.55 -11.22 -0.93
CA GLY A 161 7.89 -11.53 -0.40
C GLY A 161 8.94 -10.56 -0.92
N PHE A 162 8.67 -9.26 -0.77
CA PHE A 162 9.62 -8.23 -1.14
C PHE A 162 10.89 -8.33 -0.32
N VAL A 163 12.03 -8.18 -0.99
CA VAL A 163 13.34 -8.15 -0.37
C VAL A 163 14.06 -6.87 -0.77
N LEU A 164 14.59 -6.17 0.23
CA LEU A 164 15.48 -5.04 0.01
C LEU A 164 16.89 -5.57 -0.25
N ARG A 165 17.34 -5.53 -1.50
CA ARG A 165 18.67 -6.02 -1.89
C ARG A 165 19.74 -4.96 -1.66
N GLU A 166 20.99 -5.39 -1.58
CA GLU A 166 22.14 -4.49 -1.43
C GLU A 166 22.13 -3.39 -2.52
N GLY A 167 22.40 -2.15 -2.12
CA GLY A 167 22.38 -0.98 -3.01
C GLY A 167 20.99 -0.42 -3.35
N GLN A 168 19.90 -1.13 -3.07
CA GLN A 168 18.54 -0.65 -3.38
C GLN A 168 18.03 0.42 -2.43
N LEU A 169 18.45 0.41 -1.16
CA LEU A 169 17.94 1.36 -0.16
C LEU A 169 18.20 2.81 -0.58
N HIS A 170 19.48 3.23 -0.60
CA HIS A 170 19.84 4.62 -0.90
C HIS A 170 19.48 5.07 -2.32
N SER A 171 19.57 4.17 -3.31
CA SER A 171 19.24 4.51 -4.69
C SER A 171 17.72 4.63 -4.90
N GLY A 172 16.95 3.73 -4.29
CA GLY A 172 15.49 3.70 -4.32
C GLY A 172 14.87 4.88 -3.56
N THR A 173 15.29 5.13 -2.31
CA THR A 173 14.75 6.24 -1.50
C THR A 173 15.10 7.60 -2.10
N ARG A 174 16.29 7.77 -2.67
CA ARG A 174 16.66 8.99 -3.41
C ARG A 174 15.81 9.19 -4.66
N ALA A 175 15.52 8.13 -5.42
CA ALA A 175 14.64 8.21 -6.58
C ALA A 175 13.20 8.56 -6.16
N LEU A 176 12.66 7.90 -5.13
CA LEU A 176 11.35 8.21 -4.57
C LEU A 176 11.27 9.65 -4.09
N HIS A 177 12.28 10.12 -3.35
CA HIS A 177 12.37 11.50 -2.89
C HIS A 177 12.43 12.49 -4.06
N ARG A 178 13.19 12.17 -5.11
CA ARG A 178 13.37 13.03 -6.30
C ARG A 178 12.11 13.12 -7.16
N PHE A 179 11.41 12.01 -7.35
CA PHE A 179 10.27 11.92 -8.28
C PHE A 179 8.90 12.00 -7.58
N GLY A 180 8.88 11.99 -6.25
CA GLY A 180 7.67 12.20 -5.45
C GLY A 180 6.60 11.16 -5.74
N TYR A 181 6.99 9.88 -5.77
CA TYR A 181 6.09 8.75 -6.04
C TYR A 181 5.45 8.74 -7.45
N ARG A 182 5.94 9.55 -8.39
CA ARG A 182 5.41 9.57 -9.76
C ARG A 182 6.17 8.65 -10.71
N PHE A 183 5.43 8.05 -11.64
CA PHE A 183 5.97 7.23 -12.72
C PHE A 183 5.65 7.84 -14.09
N PRO A 184 6.49 7.59 -15.13
CA PRO A 184 6.17 7.98 -16.50
C PRO A 184 4.82 7.41 -16.97
N ARG A 185 3.88 8.28 -17.36
CA ARG A 185 2.51 7.89 -17.74
C ARG A 185 2.46 6.83 -18.84
N PHE A 186 3.41 6.83 -19.78
CA PHE A 186 3.46 5.83 -20.85
C PHE A 186 3.72 4.41 -20.33
N LEU A 187 4.41 4.23 -19.19
CA LEU A 187 4.60 2.93 -18.56
C LEU A 187 3.30 2.42 -17.94
N LEU A 188 2.53 3.35 -17.36
CA LEU A 188 1.27 3.07 -16.69
C LEU A 188 0.09 2.91 -17.65
N ALA A 189 0.23 3.25 -18.93
CA ALA A 189 -0.87 3.29 -19.90
C ALA A 189 -1.57 1.92 -20.16
N ASP A 190 -2.58 1.54 -19.39
CA ASP A 190 -3.25 0.24 -19.41
C ASP A 190 -4.75 0.39 -19.12
N GLY A 191 -5.59 0.29 -20.14
CA GLY A 191 -7.04 0.54 -20.02
C GLY A 191 -7.44 2.02 -19.89
N PRO A 192 -8.74 2.32 -19.81
CA PRO A 192 -9.27 3.67 -19.65
C PRO A 192 -8.86 4.28 -18.29
N ALA A 193 -8.89 5.61 -18.20
CA ALA A 193 -8.84 6.29 -16.90
C ALA A 193 -10.23 6.20 -16.26
N VAL A 194 -10.26 6.02 -14.94
CA VAL A 194 -11.49 6.02 -14.14
C VAL A 194 -11.50 7.29 -13.30
N ASP A 195 -12.68 7.90 -13.17
CA ASP A 195 -12.89 9.08 -12.34
C ASP A 195 -14.25 8.97 -11.65
N HIS A 196 -14.20 8.58 -10.38
CA HIS A 196 -15.31 8.46 -9.44
C HIS A 196 -15.32 9.60 -8.42
N GLY A 197 -14.59 10.70 -8.71
CA GLY A 197 -14.57 11.91 -7.88
C GLY A 197 -13.68 11.87 -6.63
N ASP A 198 -13.13 10.70 -6.28
CA ASP A 198 -12.18 10.51 -5.18
C ASP A 198 -11.18 9.39 -5.50
N ASP A 199 -9.92 9.55 -5.08
CA ASP A 199 -8.84 8.60 -5.40
C ASP A 199 -9.02 7.23 -4.71
N ALA A 200 -9.60 7.19 -3.51
CA ALA A 200 -9.91 5.91 -2.86
C ALA A 200 -11.07 5.20 -3.56
N ALA A 201 -12.08 5.97 -4.03
CA ALA A 201 -13.15 5.42 -4.88
C ALA A 201 -12.63 4.89 -6.22
N ASN A 202 -11.71 5.61 -6.86
CA ASN A 202 -11.03 5.17 -8.10
C ASN A 202 -10.25 3.86 -7.88
N LEU A 203 -9.54 3.75 -6.76
CA LEU A 203 -8.81 2.55 -6.39
C LEU A 203 -9.75 1.37 -6.15
N SER A 204 -10.83 1.58 -5.38
CA SER A 204 -11.84 0.57 -5.09
C SER A 204 -12.45 0.02 -6.38
N TYR A 205 -12.95 0.89 -7.27
CA TYR A 205 -13.54 0.49 -8.54
C TYR A 205 -12.54 -0.29 -9.41
N SER A 206 -11.34 0.25 -9.58
CA SER A 206 -10.31 -0.36 -10.42
C SER A 206 -9.94 -1.78 -9.94
N VAL A 207 -9.86 -1.97 -8.62
CA VAL A 207 -9.43 -3.23 -8.02
C VAL A 207 -10.57 -4.23 -7.87
N LEU A 208 -11.81 -3.80 -7.62
CA LEU A 208 -12.91 -4.70 -7.28
C LEU A 208 -13.91 -4.92 -8.42
N GLU A 209 -14.09 -3.94 -9.30
CA GLU A 209 -15.16 -3.94 -10.31
C GLU A 209 -14.64 -4.00 -11.74
N ALA A 210 -13.57 -3.27 -12.06
CA ALA A 210 -13.08 -3.16 -13.43
C ALA A 210 -12.70 -4.53 -14.03
N PRO A 211 -12.80 -4.73 -15.37
CA PRO A 211 -12.50 -6.00 -16.00
C PRO A 211 -11.08 -6.52 -15.69
N ALA A 212 -11.01 -7.79 -15.28
CA ALA A 212 -9.80 -8.45 -14.85
C ALA A 212 -9.84 -9.95 -15.21
N THR A 213 -8.83 -10.73 -14.80
CA THR A 213 -8.78 -12.19 -15.02
C THR A 213 -9.74 -12.94 -14.09
N THR A 214 -9.92 -12.43 -12.87
CA THR A 214 -10.86 -12.93 -11.86
C THR A 214 -12.20 -12.23 -11.97
N ASP A 215 -13.25 -12.95 -11.57
CA ASP A 215 -14.60 -12.41 -11.48
C ASP A 215 -14.67 -11.28 -10.42
N PRO A 216 -15.38 -10.16 -10.68
CA PRO A 216 -15.60 -9.11 -9.69
C PRO A 216 -16.16 -9.62 -8.36
N ALA A 217 -17.07 -10.60 -8.35
CA ALA A 217 -17.63 -11.16 -7.13
C ALA A 217 -16.57 -11.89 -6.29
N LEU A 218 -15.61 -12.57 -6.94
CA LEU A 218 -14.50 -13.23 -6.26
C LEU A 218 -13.57 -12.18 -5.61
N ARG A 219 -13.26 -11.09 -6.30
CA ARG A 219 -12.45 -9.98 -5.74
C ARG A 219 -13.18 -9.28 -4.60
N ALA A 220 -14.48 -9.01 -4.75
CA ALA A 220 -15.31 -8.43 -3.70
C ALA A 220 -15.30 -9.32 -2.45
N ALA A 221 -15.53 -10.63 -2.59
CA ALA A 221 -15.48 -11.57 -1.47
C ALA A 221 -14.07 -11.68 -0.85
N ALA A 222 -13.00 -11.60 -1.65
CA ALA A 222 -11.63 -11.55 -1.13
C ALA A 222 -11.36 -10.25 -0.35
N ALA A 223 -11.95 -9.14 -0.76
CA ALA A 223 -11.84 -7.85 -0.09
C ALA A 223 -12.65 -7.81 1.22
N THR A 224 -13.89 -8.31 1.19
CA THR A 224 -14.80 -8.25 2.34
C THR A 224 -14.56 -9.38 3.34
N GLY A 225 -14.07 -10.53 2.89
CA GLY A 225 -14.00 -11.74 3.68
C GLY A 225 -15.26 -12.59 3.64
N ASP A 226 -16.17 -12.31 2.69
CA ASP A 226 -17.29 -13.20 2.39
C ASP A 226 -16.78 -14.57 1.93
N THR A 227 -17.67 -15.57 2.01
CA THR A 227 -17.34 -16.97 1.76
C THR A 227 -16.77 -17.19 0.35
N LEU A 228 -15.55 -17.73 0.30
CA LEU A 228 -14.86 -18.23 -0.88
C LEU A 228 -14.58 -19.74 -0.75
N PRO A 229 -14.35 -20.45 -1.86
CA PRO A 229 -13.85 -21.82 -1.80
C PRO A 229 -12.41 -21.86 -1.27
N GLU A 230 -12.06 -22.95 -0.58
CA GLU A 230 -10.66 -23.25 -0.26
C GLU A 230 -9.89 -23.62 -1.54
N PRO A 231 -8.59 -23.27 -1.64
CA PRO A 231 -7.74 -22.63 -0.63
C PRO A 231 -7.80 -21.08 -0.60
N VAL A 232 -8.66 -20.45 -1.40
CA VAL A 232 -8.68 -18.98 -1.56
C VAL A 232 -9.18 -18.27 -0.30
N GLN A 233 -10.16 -18.85 0.40
CA GLN A 233 -10.67 -18.28 1.66
C GLN A 233 -9.55 -18.09 2.69
N ALA A 234 -8.80 -19.16 2.99
CA ALA A 234 -7.71 -19.10 3.95
C ALA A 234 -6.58 -18.16 3.50
N TYR A 235 -6.26 -18.15 2.21
CA TYR A 235 -5.25 -17.25 1.65
C TYR A 235 -5.65 -15.78 1.76
N ALA A 236 -6.85 -15.41 1.30
CA ALA A 236 -7.33 -14.03 1.36
C ALA A 236 -7.44 -13.53 2.81
N ALA A 237 -7.91 -14.38 3.74
CA ALA A 237 -7.89 -14.07 5.17
C ALA A 237 -6.46 -13.82 5.69
N SER A 238 -5.48 -14.60 5.24
CA SER A 238 -4.07 -14.40 5.58
C SER A 238 -3.54 -13.09 5.04
N VAL A 239 -3.86 -12.71 3.80
CA VAL A 239 -3.49 -11.39 3.23
C VAL A 239 -4.06 -10.25 4.08
N ARG A 240 -5.35 -10.32 4.46
CA ARG A 240 -6.01 -9.27 5.25
C ARG A 240 -5.44 -9.12 6.66
N ASN A 241 -5.18 -10.24 7.34
CA ASN A 241 -4.98 -10.26 8.79
C ASN A 241 -3.54 -10.59 9.23
N ALA A 242 -2.76 -11.26 8.37
CA ALA A 242 -1.46 -11.80 8.75
C ALA A 242 -0.52 -11.97 7.55
N SER A 243 -0.47 -10.98 6.65
CA SER A 243 0.29 -11.06 5.39
C SER A 243 1.75 -11.46 5.58
N TYR A 244 2.37 -11.05 6.70
CA TYR A 244 3.75 -11.41 7.08
C TYR A 244 3.97 -12.91 7.33
N ARG A 245 2.90 -13.72 7.42
CA ARG A 245 2.98 -15.18 7.55
C ARG A 245 2.88 -15.92 6.23
N ILE A 246 2.56 -15.24 5.13
CA ILE A 246 2.43 -15.87 3.82
C ILE A 246 3.79 -16.37 3.36
N THR A 247 3.82 -17.60 2.85
CA THR A 247 5.01 -18.29 2.34
C THR A 247 4.79 -18.80 0.92
N ASP A 248 5.84 -19.37 0.32
CA ASP A 248 5.74 -20.00 -1.00
C ASP A 248 4.76 -21.19 -0.99
N VAL A 249 4.62 -21.88 0.15
CA VAL A 249 3.66 -22.98 0.34
C VAL A 249 2.21 -22.53 0.11
N ASP A 250 1.87 -21.30 0.48
CA ASP A 250 0.52 -20.76 0.27
C ASP A 250 0.25 -20.51 -1.21
N ILE A 251 1.26 -20.04 -1.95
CA ILE A 251 1.20 -19.86 -3.40
C ILE A 251 1.10 -21.22 -4.11
N GLU A 252 1.91 -22.20 -3.70
CA GLU A 252 1.87 -23.57 -4.24
C GLU A 252 0.50 -24.24 -4.05
N LYS A 253 -0.18 -24.02 -2.92
CA LYS A 253 -1.54 -24.52 -2.72
C LYS A 253 -2.54 -23.91 -3.71
N LEU A 254 -2.45 -22.62 -3.99
CA LEU A 254 -3.32 -21.94 -4.94
C LEU A 254 -3.07 -22.42 -6.37
N THR A 255 -1.81 -22.55 -6.77
CA THR A 255 -1.47 -23.05 -8.11
C THR A 255 -1.85 -24.52 -8.29
N ALA A 256 -1.68 -25.36 -7.25
CA ALA A 256 -2.17 -26.75 -7.25
C ALA A 256 -3.70 -26.85 -7.33
N ALA A 257 -4.42 -25.84 -6.82
CA ALA A 257 -5.87 -25.71 -6.97
C ALA A 257 -6.32 -25.14 -8.33
N GLY A 258 -5.37 -24.85 -9.23
CA GLY A 258 -5.64 -24.43 -10.62
C GLY A 258 -5.69 -22.91 -10.83
N TYR A 259 -5.36 -22.10 -9.82
CA TYR A 259 -5.30 -20.65 -9.99
C TYR A 259 -4.01 -20.24 -10.72
N SER A 260 -4.15 -19.36 -11.73
CA SER A 260 -2.98 -18.75 -12.37
C SER A 260 -2.34 -17.69 -11.48
N GLU A 261 -1.06 -17.38 -11.69
CA GLU A 261 -0.40 -16.30 -10.94
C GLU A 261 -1.07 -14.93 -11.16
N ASP A 262 -1.66 -14.69 -12.34
CA ASP A 262 -2.47 -13.50 -12.61
C ASP A 262 -3.68 -13.43 -11.69
N GLN A 263 -4.38 -14.56 -11.48
CA GLN A 263 -5.52 -14.63 -10.56
C GLN A 263 -5.08 -14.47 -9.11
N ILE A 264 -3.97 -15.10 -8.71
CA ILE A 264 -3.42 -14.98 -7.36
C ILE A 264 -3.02 -13.52 -7.08
N PHE A 265 -2.40 -12.84 -8.05
CA PHE A 265 -2.09 -11.40 -7.95
C PHE A 265 -3.36 -10.58 -7.70
N GLU A 266 -4.41 -10.77 -8.50
CA GLU A 266 -5.67 -10.03 -8.36
C GLU A 266 -6.38 -10.29 -7.02
N ILE A 267 -6.41 -11.54 -6.56
CA ILE A 267 -6.95 -11.91 -5.24
C ILE A 267 -6.17 -11.23 -4.11
N THR A 268 -4.84 -11.25 -4.20
CA THR A 268 -3.96 -10.62 -3.20
C THR A 268 -4.21 -9.12 -3.13
N VAL A 269 -4.32 -8.47 -4.29
CA VAL A 269 -4.59 -7.03 -4.40
C VAL A 269 -5.96 -6.70 -3.84
N ALA A 270 -7.01 -7.44 -4.21
CA ALA A 270 -8.36 -7.22 -3.72
C ALA A 270 -8.45 -7.40 -2.19
N ALA A 271 -7.84 -8.44 -1.64
CA ALA A 271 -7.79 -8.65 -0.20
C ALA A 271 -7.04 -7.53 0.55
N ALA A 272 -5.89 -7.10 0.04
CA ALA A 272 -5.11 -6.02 0.65
C ALA A 272 -5.86 -4.66 0.61
N VAL A 273 -6.46 -4.33 -0.53
CA VAL A 273 -7.25 -3.10 -0.73
C VAL A 273 -8.51 -3.11 0.12
N GLY A 274 -9.23 -4.23 0.17
CA GLY A 274 -10.42 -4.37 1.01
C GLY A 274 -10.14 -4.15 2.50
N ALA A 275 -9.07 -4.75 3.02
CA ALA A 275 -8.67 -4.55 4.41
C ALA A 275 -8.29 -3.10 4.71
N ALA A 276 -7.58 -2.44 3.78
CA ALA A 276 -7.17 -1.05 3.97
C ALA A 276 -8.34 -0.06 3.84
N LEU A 277 -9.27 -0.29 2.92
CA LEU A 277 -10.50 0.50 2.79
C LEU A 277 -11.39 0.34 4.03
N ARG A 278 -11.56 -0.87 4.58
CA ARG A 278 -12.29 -1.06 5.85
C ARG A 278 -11.71 -0.21 6.99
N SER A 279 -10.39 -0.14 7.09
CA SER A 279 -9.71 0.69 8.10
C SER A 279 -9.89 2.18 7.83
N TYR A 280 -9.77 2.60 6.57
CA TYR A 280 -9.97 3.98 6.13
C TYR A 280 -11.40 4.46 6.41
N ASP A 281 -12.40 3.68 6.03
CA ASP A 281 -13.83 3.97 6.21
C ASP A 281 -14.19 4.03 7.71
N ALA A 282 -13.65 3.11 8.52
CA ALA A 282 -13.80 3.18 9.98
C ALA A 282 -13.26 4.49 10.57
N GLY A 283 -12.10 4.95 10.09
CA GLY A 283 -11.53 6.24 10.48
C GLY A 283 -12.40 7.43 10.08
N LEU A 284 -12.93 7.44 8.86
CA LEU A 284 -13.85 8.49 8.39
C LEU A 284 -15.15 8.50 9.20
N ASN A 285 -15.75 7.33 9.43
CA ASN A 285 -16.97 7.20 10.22
C ASN A 285 -16.75 7.68 11.65
N ALA A 286 -15.61 7.37 12.28
CA ALA A 286 -15.29 7.84 13.62
C ALA A 286 -15.23 9.38 13.71
N LEU A 287 -14.75 10.05 12.67
CA LEU A 287 -14.74 11.52 12.58
C LEU A 287 -16.16 12.10 12.42
N GLU A 288 -17.03 11.46 11.63
CA GLU A 288 -18.42 11.91 11.42
C GLU A 288 -19.26 11.75 12.70
N HIS A 289 -19.08 10.67 13.45
CA HIS A 289 -19.77 10.46 14.73
C HIS A 289 -19.32 11.46 15.81
N LYS A 290 -18.08 11.98 15.72
CA LYS A 290 -17.62 13.09 16.59
C LYS A 290 -18.36 14.40 16.29
N ALA A 291 -18.62 14.71 15.02
CA ALA A 291 -19.29 15.94 14.62
C ALA A 291 -20.77 16.02 15.04
N THR A 292 -21.39 14.87 15.36
CA THR A 292 -22.81 14.75 15.70
C THR A 292 -23.09 14.65 17.21
N ARG A 293 -22.05 14.58 18.05
CA ARG A 293 -22.14 14.58 19.52
C ARG A 293 -21.77 15.94 20.11
#